data_AF-A0A3D5EYZ8-F1
#
_entry.id   AF-A0A3D5EYZ8-F1
#
_cell.length_a   1.000
_cell.length_b   1.000
_cell.length_c   1.000
_cell.angle_alpha   90.00
_cell.angle_beta   90.00
_cell.angle_gamma   90.00
#
_symmetry.space_group_name_H-M   'P 1'
#
loop_
_entity.id
_entity.type
_entity.pdbx_description
1 polymer ?
#
loop_
_entity_poly.entity_id
_entity_poly.type
_entity_poly.pdbx_seq_one_letter_code
_entity_poly.pdbx_strand_id
1 'polypeptide(L)' 'SVCLHRAGREILVAENGGRAAAYREEDGAAIMQESEITIRVALGRGGASASVYTCDLSYDYVRINADYRS' A
#
# COMPACT_ATOMS: atom_id res chain seq x y z
N SER A 1 13.22 0.12 -1.91
CA SER A 1 12.37 -0.97 -1.38
C SER A 1 10.96 -0.47 -1.16
N VAL A 2 9.99 -1.39 -1.12
CA VAL A 2 8.59 -1.13 -0.79
C VAL A 2 8.20 -2.07 0.35
N CYS A 3 7.63 -1.51 1.43
CA CYS A 3 7.18 -2.27 2.59
C CYS A 3 5.73 -1.92 2.93
N LEU A 4 5.01 -2.91 3.46
CA LEU A 4 3.70 -2.73 4.10
C LEU A 4 3.88 -2.79 5.61
N HIS A 5 3.19 -1.89 6.31
CA HIS A 5 3.29 -1.71 7.75
C HIS A 5 1.92 -1.67 8.41
N ARG A 6 1.80 -2.37 9.53
CA ARG A 6 0.66 -2.24 10.46
C ARG A 6 1.01 -2.81 11.83
N ALA A 7 0.62 -2.12 12.91
CA ALA A 7 0.71 -2.56 14.31
C ALA A 7 2.05 -3.24 14.69
N GLY A 8 3.19 -2.67 14.26
CA GLY A 8 4.52 -3.20 14.56
C GLY A 8 5.00 -4.37 13.68
N ARG A 9 4.18 -4.85 12.73
CA ARG A 9 4.59 -5.79 11.68
C ARG A 9 4.99 -5.02 10.43
N GLU A 10 6.14 -5.41 9.85
CA GLU A 10 6.67 -4.90 8.59
C GLU A 10 6.88 -6.07 7.63
N ILE A 11 6.38 -5.96 6.40
CA ILE A 11 6.60 -6.93 5.33
C ILE A 11 7.29 -6.24 4.16
N LEU A 12 8.47 -6.72 3.79
CA LEU A 12 9.18 -6.28 2.59
C LEU A 12 8.52 -6.93 1.36
N VAL A 13 7.90 -6.11 0.51
CA VAL A 13 7.19 -6.57 -0.69
C VAL A 13 8.08 -6.50 -1.92
N ALA A 14 8.90 -5.45 -2.02
CA ALA A 14 9.79 -5.24 -3.16
C ALA A 14 11.16 -4.69 -2.75
N GLU A 15 12.20 -5.16 -3.42
CA GLU A 15 13.58 -4.72 -3.27
C GLU A 15 14.30 -4.74 -4.62
N ASN A 16 15.31 -3.87 -4.78
CA ASN A 16 16.12 -3.81 -6.01
C ASN A 16 15.30 -3.73 -7.31
N GLY A 17 14.13 -3.08 -7.27
CA GLY A 17 13.25 -2.93 -8.43
C GLY A 17 12.38 -4.15 -8.77
N GLY A 18 12.44 -5.22 -7.99
CA GLY A 18 11.63 -6.44 -8.16
C GLY A 18 10.91 -6.87 -6.89
N ARG A 19 10.08 -7.90 -7.00
CA ARG A 19 9.44 -8.54 -5.85
C ARG A 19 10.51 -9.10 -4.93
N ALA A 20 10.39 -8.88 -3.62
CA ALA A 20 11.33 -9.43 -2.65
C ALA A 20 11.26 -10.96 -2.68
N ALA A 21 12.41 -11.63 -2.64
CA ALA A 21 12.47 -13.08 -2.83
C ALA A 21 11.72 -13.86 -1.75
N ALA A 22 11.69 -13.32 -0.53
CA ALA A 22 11.00 -13.90 0.62
C ALA A 22 9.51 -13.51 0.69
N TYR A 23 9.01 -12.63 -0.18
CA TYR A 23 7.64 -12.15 -0.10
C TYR A 23 6.65 -13.22 -0.57
N ARG A 24 5.62 -13.47 0.26
CA ARG A 24 4.49 -14.34 -0.04
C ARG A 24 3.23 -13.48 -0.11
N GLU A 25 2.37 -13.76 -1.08
CA GLU A 25 1.13 -12.99 -1.25
C GLU A 25 0.20 -13.06 -0.03
N GLU A 26 0.19 -14.19 0.67
CA GLU A 26 -0.59 -14.36 1.90
C GLU A 26 -0.19 -13.38 3.02
N ASP A 27 1.09 -13.00 3.10
CA ASP A 27 1.58 -12.03 4.09
C ASP A 27 1.10 -10.62 3.77
N GLY A 28 1.11 -10.25 2.49
CA GLY A 28 0.56 -8.98 2.03
C GLY A 28 -0.96 -8.92 2.18
N ALA A 29 -1.66 -9.98 1.78
CA ALA A 29 -3.11 -10.09 1.90
C ALA A 29 -3.58 -10.00 3.35
N ALA A 30 -2.82 -10.51 4.31
CA ALA A 30 -3.13 -10.37 5.73
C ALA A 30 -3.07 -8.91 6.21
N ILE A 31 -2.12 -8.11 5.72
CA ILE A 31 -2.04 -6.67 6.04
C ILE A 31 -3.12 -5.88 5.30
N MET A 32 -3.40 -6.22 4.04
CA MET A 32 -4.39 -5.51 3.21
C MET A 32 -5.84 -5.66 3.69
N GLN A 33 -6.14 -6.63 4.57
CA GLN A 33 -7.47 -6.79 5.18
C GLN A 33 -7.73 -5.79 6.31
N GLU A 34 -6.73 -5.01 6.70
CA GLU A 34 -6.84 -4.04 7.78
C GLU A 34 -7.45 -2.72 7.30
N SER A 35 -8.13 -2.01 8.20
CA SER A 35 -8.78 -0.73 7.90
C SER A 35 -7.78 0.40 7.63
N GLU A 36 -6.58 0.31 8.19
CA GLU A 36 -5.51 1.29 8.01
C GLU A 36 -4.19 0.57 7.74
N ILE A 37 -3.54 0.97 6.66
CA ILE A 37 -2.24 0.44 6.25
C ILE A 37 -1.28 1.59 5.98
N THR A 38 0.00 1.39 6.30
CA THR A 38 1.06 2.31 5.89
C THR A 38 1.91 1.64 4.82
N ILE A 39 2.17 2.35 3.72
CA ILE A 39 3.06 1.91 2.66
C ILE A 39 4.31 2.79 2.70
N ARG A 40 5.47 2.17 2.91
CA ARG A 40 6.77 2.88 2.85
C ARG A 40 7.49 2.56 1.56
N VAL A 41 7.84 3.60 0.81
CA VAL A 41 8.65 3.49 -0.40
C VAL A 41 9.98 4.19 -0.18
N ALA A 42 11.07 3.42 -0.15
CA ALA A 42 12.43 3.95 -0.08
C ALA A 42 13.08 3.89 -1.47
N LEU A 43 13.30 5.06 -2.07
CA LEU A 43 13.87 5.15 -3.42
C LEU A 43 15.41 5.02 -3.46
N GLY A 44 16.09 5.26 -2.33
CA GLY A 44 17.55 5.19 -2.26
C GLY A 44 18.27 6.28 -3.08
N ARG A 45 17.64 7.46 -3.26
CA ARG A 45 18.14 8.56 -4.09
C ARG A 45 18.46 9.84 -3.29
N GLY A 46 18.88 9.68 -2.04
CA GLY A 46 19.14 10.79 -1.11
C GLY A 46 18.18 10.80 0.09
N GLY A 47 18.19 11.90 0.85
CA GLY A 47 17.44 12.03 2.10
C GLY A 47 16.08 12.73 2.02
N ALA A 48 15.62 13.09 0.82
CA ALA A 48 14.31 13.73 0.66
C ALA A 48 13.17 12.75 0.96
N SER A 49 12.12 13.24 1.60
CA SER A 49 10.94 12.45 1.99
C SER A 49 9.66 13.26 1.87
N ALA A 50 8.54 12.57 1.58
CA ALA A 50 7.20 13.13 1.62
C ALA A 50 6.21 12.07 2.12
N SER A 51 5.07 12.52 2.63
CA SER A 51 3.98 11.66 3.09
C SER A 51 2.68 12.09 2.45
N VAL A 52 1.89 11.10 2.01
CA VAL A 52 0.58 11.30 1.39
C VAL A 52 -0.41 10.38 2.10
N TYR A 53 -1.58 10.91 2.42
CA TYR A 53 -2.72 10.14 2.91
C TYR A 53 -3.68 9.89 1.75
N THR A 54 -4.14 8.66 1.63
CA THR A 54 -5.10 8.23 0.60
C THR A 54 -5.96 7.11 1.18
N CYS A 55 -7.07 6.82 0.51
CA CYS A 55 -7.91 5.66 0.77
C CYS A 55 -7.96 4.73 -0.45
N ASP A 56 -8.62 3.59 -0.27
CA ASP A 56 -8.91 2.64 -1.33
C ASP A 56 -9.97 3.17 -2.31
N LEU A 57 -10.04 2.54 -3.48
CA LEU A 57 -11.09 2.78 -4.46
C LEU A 57 -12.17 1.71 -4.31
N SER A 58 -13.24 2.05 -3.58
CA SER A 58 -14.32 1.12 -3.28
C SER A 58 -15.42 1.10 -4.34
N TYR A 59 -16.21 0.01 -4.35
CA TYR A 59 -17.42 -0.08 -5.18
C TYR A 59 -18.42 1.05 -4.86
N ASP A 60 -18.59 1.37 -3.57
CA ASP A 60 -19.48 2.44 -3.13
C ASP A 60 -19.02 3.81 -3.63
N TYR A 61 -17.71 4.07 -3.66
CA TYR A 61 -17.19 5.29 -4.27
C TYR A 61 -17.65 5.43 -5.73
N VAL A 62 -17.54 4.35 -6.51
CA VAL A 62 -17.98 4.33 -7.91
C VAL A 62 -19.48 4.54 -8.02
N ARG A 63 -20.28 3.78 -7.27
CA ARG A 63 -21.75 3.87 -7.29
C ARG A 63 -22.25 5.28 -6.97
N ILE A 64 -21.75 5.88 -5.90
CA ILE A 64 -22.15 7.24 -5.47
C ILE A 64 -21.86 8.28 -6.56
N ASN A 65 -20.72 8.16 -7.24
CA ASN A 65 -20.29 9.15 -8.23
C ASN A 65 -20.80 8.86 -9.66
N ALA A 66 -21.23 7.64 -9.96
CA ALA A 66 -21.76 7.27 -11.28
C ALA A 66 -23.13 7.92 -11.55
N ASP A 67 -23.94 8.13 -10.51
CA ASP A 67 -25.28 8.71 -10.63
C ASP A 67 -25.30 10.23 -10.82
N TYR A 68 -24.14 10.90 -10.85
CA TYR A 68 -24.03 12.36 -10.92
C TYR A 68 -24.36 12.95 -12.31
N ARG A 69 -24.52 12.12 -13.34
CA ARG A 69 -24.83 12.53 -14.72
C ARG A 69 -26.01 11.79 -15.37
N SER A 70 -26.83 11.09 -14.58
CA SER A 70 -28.08 10.47 -15.03
C SER A 70 -29.18 11.50 -15.24
#